data_AF-A0A7J4S4C9-F1
#
_entry.id   AF-A0A7J4S4C9-F1
#
_cell.length_a   1.000
_cell.length_b   1.000
_cell.length_c   1.000
_cell.angle_alpha   90.00
_cell.angle_beta   90.00
_cell.angle_gamma   90.00
#
_symmetry.space_group_name_H-M   'P 1'
#
loop_
_entity.id
_entity.type
_entity.pdbx_description
1 polymer ?
#
loop_
_entity_poly.entity_id
_entity_poly.type
_entity_poly.pdbx_seq_one_letter_code
_entity_poly.pdbx_strand_id
1 'polypeptide(L)'
;MGKNLPNQRRGRGTSPTYRSPSHRHPGPVGYPHLRGSGTVTEIFQAPGHTAPLARVRYEGQEVLMIACDGLTVGQAVTIGSANVDRGNTLPLGEIPEGTLVYNIEKIPGDGGRFVRAAGTQAVVVSQGDRTVVQLPSGKFYAFHRGCKATIGAVAGAGRGDKPFTKAGKKYHAFRSFSKAYFDVRGVAKNPVDHPHGGGSHQHVGRPSTVGYDAPPGRKVGRLSPKPKRIRERKQRR
;
A
#
# COMPACT_ATOMS: atom_id res chain seq x y z
N MET A 1 2.57 35.97 10.91
CA MET A 1 2.64 34.50 10.70
C MET A 1 1.48 34.07 9.80
N GLY A 2 1.72 33.20 8.81
CA GLY A 2 0.64 32.66 7.97
C GLY A 2 -0.23 31.62 8.67
N LYS A 3 -1.24 31.09 7.98
CA LYS A 3 -2.05 29.96 8.45
C LYS A 3 -1.32 28.63 8.26
N ASN A 4 -1.69 27.64 9.10
CA ASN A 4 -1.19 26.28 8.95
C ASN A 4 -1.65 25.67 7.62
N LEU A 5 -0.70 25.05 6.92
CA LEU A 5 -0.89 24.39 5.65
C LEU A 5 -1.72 23.10 5.76
N PRO A 6 -2.37 22.64 4.67
CA PRO A 6 -3.10 21.37 4.69
C PRO A 6 -2.26 20.18 5.16
N ASN A 7 -0.97 20.09 4.78
CA ASN A 7 -0.08 19.02 5.23
C ASN A 7 0.20 19.05 6.74
N GLN A 8 0.26 20.23 7.37
CA GLN A 8 0.36 20.36 8.82
C GLN A 8 -0.96 19.98 9.51
N ARG A 9 -2.10 20.31 8.90
CA ARG A 9 -3.43 19.93 9.42
C ARG A 9 -3.69 18.43 9.35
N ARG A 10 -3.14 17.73 8.34
CA ARG A 10 -3.25 16.27 8.18
C ARG A 10 -2.81 15.49 9.42
N GLY A 11 -1.75 15.93 10.09
CA GLY A 11 -1.22 15.26 11.28
C GLY A 11 -2.08 15.41 12.54
N ARG A 12 -3.06 16.33 12.56
CA ARG A 12 -3.89 16.59 13.76
C ARG A 12 -4.94 15.50 14.00
N GLY A 13 -5.35 14.74 12.99
CA GLY A 13 -6.37 13.69 13.11
C GLY A 13 -7.80 14.17 13.42
N THR A 14 -8.03 15.48 13.55
CA THR A 14 -9.34 16.04 13.93
C THR A 14 -10.32 16.18 12.76
N SER A 15 -9.82 16.37 11.54
CA SER A 15 -10.67 16.54 10.35
C SER A 15 -11.12 15.20 9.80
N PRO A 16 -12.44 14.99 9.55
CA PRO A 16 -12.94 13.80 8.85
C PRO A 16 -12.29 13.56 7.49
N THR A 17 -11.80 14.62 6.83
CA THR A 17 -11.15 14.55 5.50
C THR A 17 -9.87 13.71 5.49
N TYR A 18 -9.14 13.66 6.60
CA TYR A 18 -7.84 12.97 6.70
C TYR A 18 -7.85 11.81 7.70
N ARG A 19 -8.98 11.54 8.33
CA ARG A 19 -9.19 10.36 9.18
C ARG A 19 -9.73 9.23 8.32
N SER A 20 -9.25 8.00 8.53
CA SER A 20 -9.84 6.85 7.85
C SER A 20 -11.28 6.64 8.37
N PRO A 21 -12.27 6.39 7.50
CA PRO A 21 -13.63 6.06 7.93
C PRO A 21 -13.67 4.63 8.49
N SER A 22 -13.08 4.44 9.68
CA SER A 22 -12.83 3.13 10.28
C SER A 22 -14.10 2.32 10.55
N HIS A 23 -15.20 3.00 10.84
CA HIS A 23 -16.53 2.40 11.02
C HIS A 23 -17.07 1.65 9.78
N ARG A 24 -16.45 1.83 8.61
CA ARG A 24 -16.82 1.12 7.36
C ARG A 24 -15.92 -0.05 7.03
N HIS A 25 -14.79 -0.19 7.70
CA HIS A 25 -13.87 -1.28 7.41
C HIS A 25 -14.44 -2.58 8.00
N PRO A 26 -14.35 -3.71 7.28
CA PRO A 26 -14.90 -4.98 7.75
C PRO A 26 -14.16 -5.54 8.97
N GLY A 27 -12.90 -5.16 9.18
CA GLY A 27 -12.09 -5.63 10.29
C GLY A 27 -10.59 -5.58 9.97
N PRO A 28 -9.74 -6.03 10.91
CA PRO A 28 -8.32 -6.17 10.66
C PRO A 28 -8.07 -7.30 9.65
N VAL A 29 -7.18 -7.03 8.70
CA VAL A 29 -6.78 -7.98 7.66
C VAL A 29 -5.34 -8.40 7.91
N GLY A 30 -5.11 -9.69 8.10
CA GLY A 30 -3.78 -10.24 8.34
C GLY A 30 -3.80 -11.74 8.54
N TYR A 31 -2.62 -12.31 8.78
CA TYR A 31 -2.49 -13.74 9.08
C TYR A 31 -2.96 -14.05 10.49
N PRO A 32 -3.73 -15.13 10.69
CA PRO A 32 -4.00 -15.63 12.02
C PRO A 32 -2.75 -16.28 12.63
N HIS A 33 -2.73 -16.35 13.96
CA HIS A 33 -1.71 -17.06 14.74
C HIS A 33 -2.07 -18.54 14.91
N LEU A 34 -2.36 -19.22 13.80
CA LEU A 34 -2.67 -20.65 13.76
C LEU A 34 -1.95 -21.32 12.59
N ARG A 35 -1.86 -22.64 12.65
CA ARG A 35 -1.48 -23.51 11.53
C ARG A 35 -2.64 -24.45 11.28
N GLY A 36 -3.01 -24.66 10.03
CA GLY A 36 -4.15 -25.49 9.69
C GLY A 36 -4.67 -25.24 8.29
N SER A 37 -5.75 -25.94 7.97
CA SER A 37 -6.50 -25.75 6.73
C SER A 37 -7.78 -24.94 7.02
N GLY A 38 -8.20 -24.15 6.04
CA GLY A 38 -9.40 -23.36 6.10
C GLY A 38 -10.13 -23.39 4.77
N THR A 39 -11.40 -23.03 4.79
CA THR A 39 -12.23 -22.94 3.58
C THR A 39 -12.61 -21.48 3.35
N VAL A 40 -12.49 -21.01 2.11
CA VAL A 40 -12.94 -19.68 1.71
C VAL A 40 -14.47 -19.65 1.75
N THR A 41 -15.06 -18.82 2.60
CA THR A 41 -16.52 -18.73 2.75
C THR A 41 -17.12 -17.65 1.84
N GLU A 42 -16.43 -16.54 1.64
CA GLU A 42 -16.93 -15.40 0.89
C GLU A 42 -15.78 -14.57 0.32
N ILE A 43 -15.95 -14.00 -0.87
CA ILE A 43 -15.05 -13.00 -1.46
C ILE A 43 -15.84 -11.74 -1.74
N PHE A 44 -15.42 -10.61 -1.20
CA PHE A 44 -16.18 -9.36 -1.29
C PHE A 44 -15.28 -8.12 -1.40
N GLN A 45 -15.85 -7.03 -1.91
CA GLN A 45 -15.15 -5.76 -2.03
C GLN A 45 -15.23 -4.98 -0.71
N ALA A 46 -14.09 -4.80 -0.04
CA ALA A 46 -14.03 -4.08 1.22
C ALA A 46 -13.84 -2.56 1.03
N PRO A 47 -14.63 -1.70 1.73
CA PRO A 47 -14.38 -0.27 1.77
C PRO A 47 -12.98 0.06 2.33
N GLY A 48 -12.25 0.93 1.63
CA GLY A 48 -10.91 1.36 2.03
C GLY A 48 -9.79 0.42 1.58
N HIS A 49 -10.14 -0.71 0.96
CA HIS A 49 -9.18 -1.57 0.28
C HIS A 49 -9.26 -1.37 -1.23
N THR A 50 -8.11 -1.49 -1.87
CA THR A 50 -8.03 -1.48 -3.33
C THR A 50 -8.25 -2.87 -3.92
N ALA A 51 -7.87 -3.90 -3.16
CA ALA A 51 -8.04 -5.32 -3.50
C ALA A 51 -9.32 -5.87 -2.82
N PRO A 52 -9.95 -6.89 -3.39
CA PRO A 52 -11.00 -7.63 -2.70
C PRO A 52 -10.43 -8.41 -1.50
N LEU A 53 -11.28 -8.67 -0.52
CA LEU A 53 -10.95 -9.47 0.65
C LEU A 53 -11.68 -10.81 0.57
N ALA A 54 -11.08 -11.83 1.18
CA ALA A 54 -11.67 -13.13 1.38
C ALA A 54 -11.92 -13.35 2.87
N ARG A 55 -13.12 -13.83 3.22
CA ARG A 55 -13.40 -14.47 4.50
C ARG A 55 -12.99 -15.92 4.41
N VAL A 56 -12.15 -16.35 5.35
CA VAL A 56 -11.68 -17.72 5.43
C VAL A 56 -12.00 -18.25 6.81
N ARG A 57 -12.62 -19.42 6.87
CA ARG A 57 -12.91 -20.10 8.13
C ARG A 57 -11.84 -21.17 8.36
N TYR A 58 -11.02 -20.97 9.39
CA TYR A 58 -9.99 -21.90 9.88
C TYR A 58 -10.48 -22.51 11.18
N GLU A 59 -10.73 -23.82 11.23
CA GLU A 59 -11.01 -24.58 12.48
C GLU A 59 -11.95 -23.86 13.49
N GLY A 60 -13.00 -23.20 12.99
CA GLY A 60 -13.98 -22.47 13.81
C GLY A 60 -13.74 -20.96 13.98
N GLN A 61 -12.61 -20.42 13.54
CA GLN A 61 -12.30 -18.99 13.52
C GLN A 61 -12.46 -18.39 12.12
N GLU A 62 -13.12 -17.24 12.03
CA GLU A 62 -13.21 -16.48 10.78
C GLU A 62 -12.16 -15.38 10.71
N VAL A 63 -11.43 -15.36 9.60
CA VAL A 63 -10.32 -14.43 9.38
C VAL A 63 -10.51 -13.71 8.05
N LEU A 64 -10.18 -12.42 8.04
CA LEU A 64 -10.14 -11.62 6.82
C LEU A 64 -8.74 -11.66 6.23
N MET A 65 -8.65 -12.17 5.01
CA MET A 65 -7.41 -12.23 4.23
C MET A 65 -7.54 -11.42 2.94
N ILE A 66 -6.41 -11.03 2.36
CA ILE A 66 -6.39 -10.42 1.03
C ILE A 66 -6.58 -11.54 0.01
N ALA A 67 -7.55 -11.38 -0.89
CA ALA A 67 -7.83 -12.40 -1.90
C ALA A 67 -6.69 -12.52 -2.91
N CYS A 68 -6.33 -13.76 -3.21
CA CYS A 68 -5.40 -14.11 -4.29
C CYS A 68 -6.11 -14.01 -5.63
N ASP A 69 -5.37 -13.72 -6.69
CA ASP A 69 -5.89 -13.86 -8.05
C ASP A 69 -6.24 -15.32 -8.36
N GLY A 70 -7.46 -15.55 -8.87
CA GLY A 70 -8.01 -16.89 -9.10
C GLY A 70 -8.53 -17.64 -7.86
N LEU A 71 -8.61 -16.98 -6.68
CA LEU A 71 -9.23 -17.58 -5.50
C LEU A 71 -10.75 -17.76 -5.70
N THR A 72 -11.27 -18.92 -5.32
CA THR A 72 -12.70 -19.25 -5.43
C THR A 72 -13.35 -19.53 -4.07
N VAL A 73 -14.67 -19.32 -3.97
CA VAL A 73 -15.45 -19.67 -2.77
C VAL A 73 -15.53 -21.19 -2.67
N GLY A 74 -15.31 -21.73 -1.46
CA GLY A 74 -15.23 -23.18 -1.21
C GLY A 74 -13.83 -23.76 -1.37
N GLN A 75 -12.87 -23.00 -1.90
CA GLN A 75 -11.49 -23.46 -2.02
C GLN A 75 -10.84 -23.69 -0.65
N ALA A 76 -10.12 -24.79 -0.50
CA ALA A 76 -9.29 -25.05 0.67
C ALA A 76 -7.99 -24.22 0.57
N VAL A 77 -7.68 -23.49 1.63
CA VAL A 77 -6.45 -22.71 1.78
C VAL A 77 -5.75 -23.12 3.06
N THR A 78 -4.42 -23.20 3.02
CA THR A 78 -3.63 -23.66 4.17
C THR A 78 -2.69 -22.59 4.68
N ILE A 79 -2.39 -22.64 5.98
CA ILE A 79 -1.41 -21.81 6.65
C ILE A 79 -0.35 -22.70 7.30
N GLY A 80 0.90 -22.57 6.86
CA GLY A 80 2.06 -23.28 7.42
C GLY A 80 2.18 -24.75 7.01
N SER A 81 1.40 -25.22 6.04
CA SER A 81 1.57 -26.52 5.39
C SER A 81 2.39 -26.33 4.11
N ALA A 82 3.37 -27.19 3.85
CA ALA A 82 4.36 -27.09 2.76
C ALA A 82 3.80 -27.13 1.32
N ASN A 83 2.48 -27.04 1.14
CA ASN A 83 1.86 -27.06 -0.17
C ASN A 83 1.98 -25.69 -0.87
N VAL A 84 2.69 -25.66 -2.00
CA VAL A 84 2.98 -24.47 -2.80
C VAL A 84 1.85 -24.15 -3.80
N ASP A 85 0.62 -24.07 -3.31
CA ASP A 85 -0.55 -23.69 -4.11
C ASP A 85 -0.92 -22.23 -3.91
N ARG A 86 -1.54 -21.63 -4.94
CA ARG A 86 -2.01 -20.23 -4.91
C ARG A 86 -3.04 -20.03 -3.79
N GLY A 87 -2.84 -18.98 -2.99
CA GLY A 87 -3.68 -18.67 -1.83
C GLY A 87 -3.22 -19.32 -0.53
N ASN A 88 -2.30 -20.30 -0.57
CA ASN A 88 -1.67 -20.83 0.64
C ASN A 88 -0.66 -19.85 1.22
N THR A 89 -0.55 -19.84 2.54
CA THR A 89 0.39 -18.99 3.28
C THR A 89 1.49 -19.84 3.89
N LEU A 90 2.73 -19.51 3.56
CA LEU A 90 3.93 -20.23 3.94
C LEU A 90 4.97 -19.29 4.55
N PRO A 91 5.86 -19.79 5.41
CA PRO A 91 7.12 -19.11 5.72
C PRO A 91 7.95 -18.89 4.44
N LEU A 92 8.54 -17.72 4.28
CA LEU A 92 9.36 -17.35 3.12
C LEU A 92 10.53 -18.31 2.87
N GLY A 93 11.05 -18.96 3.92
CA GLY A 93 12.11 -19.96 3.83
C GLY A 93 11.67 -21.29 3.22
N GLU A 94 10.36 -21.55 3.12
CA GLU A 94 9.80 -22.77 2.52
C GLU A 94 9.30 -22.54 1.08
N ILE A 95 9.16 -21.29 0.66
CA ILE A 95 8.66 -20.92 -0.67
C ILE A 95 9.78 -21.02 -1.70
N PRO A 96 9.64 -21.81 -2.79
CA PRO A 96 10.66 -21.93 -3.82
C PRO A 96 11.04 -20.59 -4.46
N GLU A 97 12.29 -20.47 -4.89
CA GLU A 97 12.78 -19.33 -5.66
C GLU A 97 12.00 -19.19 -6.99
N GLY A 98 11.81 -17.96 -7.45
CA GLY A 98 10.99 -17.62 -8.62
C GLY A 98 9.49 -17.55 -8.34
N THR A 99 9.02 -17.98 -7.16
CA THR A 99 7.59 -17.96 -6.84
C THR A 99 7.07 -16.53 -6.61
N LEU A 100 5.85 -16.27 -7.10
CA LEU A 100 5.12 -15.04 -6.85
C LEU A 100 4.51 -15.07 -5.46
N VAL A 101 4.67 -14.00 -4.69
CA VAL A 101 4.17 -13.88 -3.32
C VAL A 101 3.58 -12.50 -3.04
N TYR A 102 2.65 -12.43 -2.11
CA TYR A 102 2.03 -11.20 -1.64
C TYR A 102 1.74 -11.22 -0.13
N ASN A 103 1.33 -10.08 0.41
CA ASN A 103 1.04 -9.86 1.83
C ASN A 103 2.19 -10.31 2.76
N ILE A 104 3.42 -9.93 2.43
CA ILE A 104 4.63 -10.41 3.12
C ILE A 104 4.78 -9.75 4.50
N GLU A 105 5.10 -10.53 5.52
CA GLU A 105 5.46 -10.04 6.85
C GLU A 105 6.79 -9.28 6.87
N LYS A 106 6.87 -8.15 7.59
CA LYS A 106 8.14 -7.45 7.83
C LYS A 106 8.95 -8.16 8.91
N ILE A 107 8.25 -8.57 9.97
CA ILE A 107 8.77 -9.29 11.13
C ILE A 107 7.90 -10.54 11.28
N PRO A 108 8.48 -11.72 11.57
CA PRO A 108 7.70 -12.94 11.76
C PRO A 108 6.53 -12.72 12.73
N GLY A 109 5.31 -12.99 12.27
CA GLY A 109 4.08 -12.85 13.03
C GLY A 109 3.42 -11.46 13.00
N ASP A 110 3.88 -10.50 12.20
CA ASP A 110 3.28 -9.16 12.14
C ASP A 110 1.96 -9.05 11.32
N GLY A 111 1.51 -10.17 10.73
CA GLY A 111 0.24 -10.30 10.01
C GLY A 111 0.26 -9.83 8.56
N GLY A 112 1.43 -9.45 8.03
CA GLY A 112 1.60 -9.06 6.63
C GLY A 112 1.54 -7.53 6.44
N ARG A 113 2.61 -6.97 5.87
CA ARG A 113 2.81 -5.51 5.74
C ARG A 113 3.15 -5.07 4.34
N PHE A 114 3.87 -5.89 3.58
CA PHE A 114 4.29 -5.55 2.22
C PHE A 114 3.36 -6.18 1.18
N VAL A 115 3.28 -5.56 -0.01
CA VAL A 115 2.61 -6.13 -1.19
C VAL A 115 1.14 -6.48 -0.93
N ARG A 116 0.35 -5.46 -0.56
CA ARG A 116 -1.07 -5.61 -0.18
C ARG A 116 -2.03 -4.91 -1.15
N ALA A 117 -1.50 -4.15 -2.11
CA ALA A 117 -2.31 -3.38 -3.04
C ALA A 117 -2.81 -4.27 -4.19
N ALA A 118 -3.94 -3.89 -4.77
CA ALA A 118 -4.57 -4.64 -5.87
C ALA A 118 -3.61 -4.83 -7.04
N GLY A 119 -3.52 -6.05 -7.57
CA GLY A 119 -2.64 -6.39 -8.70
C GLY A 119 -1.15 -6.33 -8.42
N THR A 120 -0.74 -6.18 -7.15
CA THR A 120 0.69 -6.20 -6.80
C THR A 120 1.16 -7.61 -6.44
N GLN A 121 2.41 -7.89 -6.77
CA GLN A 121 3.08 -9.14 -6.47
C GLN A 121 4.56 -8.86 -6.23
N ALA A 122 5.21 -9.75 -5.50
CA ALA A 122 6.65 -9.78 -5.34
C ALA A 122 7.18 -11.15 -5.78
N VAL A 123 8.48 -11.21 -6.06
CA VAL A 123 9.14 -12.44 -6.51
C VAL A 123 10.17 -12.85 -5.47
N VAL A 124 10.15 -14.10 -5.04
CA VAL A 124 11.24 -14.68 -4.24
C VAL A 124 12.45 -14.87 -5.15
N VAL A 125 13.56 -14.22 -4.84
CA VAL A 125 14.73 -14.18 -5.74
C VAL A 125 15.79 -15.17 -5.30
N SER A 126 16.13 -15.15 -4.01
CA SER A 126 17.13 -16.05 -3.47
C SER A 126 16.80 -16.44 -2.04
N GLN A 127 17.13 -17.67 -1.68
CA GLN A 127 17.07 -18.19 -0.33
C GLN A 127 18.50 -18.41 0.21
N GLY A 128 18.78 -17.82 1.36
CA GLY A 128 19.99 -18.07 2.13
C GLY A 128 19.67 -17.94 3.62
N ASP A 129 20.55 -17.32 4.40
CA ASP A 129 20.26 -16.96 5.79
C ASP A 129 19.05 -16.02 5.91
N ARG A 130 18.84 -15.21 4.87
CA ARG A 130 17.67 -14.36 4.68
C ARG A 130 17.08 -14.61 3.30
N THR A 131 15.77 -14.47 3.20
CA THR A 131 15.07 -14.59 1.92
C THR A 131 15.07 -13.23 1.24
N VAL A 132 15.69 -13.13 0.07
CA VAL A 132 15.69 -11.91 -0.73
C VAL A 132 14.48 -11.91 -1.64
N VAL A 133 13.67 -10.86 -1.54
CA VAL A 133 12.44 -10.70 -2.32
C VAL A 133 12.53 -9.41 -3.13
N GLN A 134 12.15 -9.50 -4.40
CA GLN A 134 11.97 -8.33 -5.25
C GLN A 134 10.57 -7.75 -5.03
N LEU A 135 10.51 -6.55 -4.44
CA LEU A 135 9.26 -5.84 -4.19
C LEU A 135 8.68 -5.27 -5.49
N PRO A 136 7.37 -4.92 -5.54
CA PRO A 136 6.74 -4.28 -6.71
C PRO A 136 7.42 -2.97 -7.14
N SER A 137 8.15 -2.32 -6.23
CA SER A 137 8.95 -1.14 -6.51
C SER A 137 10.24 -1.40 -7.32
N GLY A 138 10.55 -2.67 -7.61
CA GLY A 138 11.80 -3.13 -8.23
C GLY A 138 12.97 -3.28 -7.26
N LYS A 139 12.81 -2.87 -5.99
CA LYS A 139 13.86 -2.99 -4.96
C LYS A 139 13.91 -4.40 -4.40
N PHE A 140 15.12 -4.92 -4.24
CA PHE A 140 15.40 -6.11 -3.45
C PHE A 140 15.37 -5.77 -1.96
N TYR A 141 14.71 -6.60 -1.16
CA TYR A 141 14.67 -6.49 0.28
C TYR A 141 14.87 -7.87 0.91
N ALA A 142 15.72 -7.95 1.92
CA ALA A 142 16.01 -9.19 2.63
C ALA A 142 15.10 -9.33 3.86
N PHE A 143 14.35 -10.42 3.91
CA PHE A 143 13.42 -10.77 4.98
C PHE A 143 13.96 -11.92 5.84
N HIS A 144 13.44 -12.03 7.06
CA HIS A 144 13.69 -13.20 7.89
C HIS A 144 13.00 -14.43 7.27
N ARG A 145 13.63 -15.61 7.30
CA ARG A 145 13.08 -16.84 6.70
C ARG A 145 11.72 -17.24 7.28
N GLY A 146 11.53 -16.96 8.57
CA GLY A 146 10.26 -17.21 9.28
C GLY A 146 9.14 -16.20 9.01
N CYS A 147 9.36 -15.15 8.22
CA CYS A 147 8.28 -14.24 7.81
C CYS A 147 7.31 -14.99 6.90
N LYS A 148 6.00 -14.86 7.12
CA LYS A 148 4.98 -15.48 6.27
C LYS A 148 4.68 -14.64 5.02
N ALA A 149 4.32 -15.33 3.94
CA ALA A 149 3.78 -14.73 2.71
C ALA A 149 2.75 -15.66 2.08
N THR A 150 1.79 -15.09 1.34
CA THR A 150 0.81 -15.86 0.57
C THR A 150 1.30 -16.03 -0.86
N ILE A 151 1.16 -17.23 -1.41
CA ILE A 151 1.57 -17.54 -2.78
C ILE A 151 0.57 -16.95 -3.78
N GLY A 152 1.10 -16.33 -4.82
CA GLY A 152 0.37 -15.75 -5.94
C GLY A 152 0.49 -14.23 -5.99
N ALA A 153 -0.53 -13.60 -6.57
CA ALA A 153 -0.65 -12.16 -6.73
C ALA A 153 -1.92 -11.65 -6.03
N VAL A 154 -1.92 -10.39 -5.63
CA VAL A 154 -3.12 -9.77 -5.08
C VAL A 154 -4.17 -9.61 -6.17
N ALA A 155 -5.40 -10.07 -5.92
CA ALA A 155 -6.52 -9.91 -6.85
C ALA A 155 -6.83 -8.44 -7.18
N GLY A 156 -7.56 -8.22 -8.28
CA GLY A 156 -7.95 -6.88 -8.74
C GLY A 156 -6.86 -6.17 -9.55
N ALA A 157 -6.11 -6.93 -10.34
CA ALA A 157 -5.20 -6.39 -11.34
C ALA A 157 -5.92 -5.47 -12.35
N GLY A 158 -5.18 -4.55 -12.96
CA GLY A 158 -5.71 -3.63 -13.97
C GLY A 158 -6.60 -2.49 -13.45
N ARG A 159 -6.82 -2.39 -12.13
CA ARG A 159 -7.59 -1.27 -11.52
C ARG A 159 -7.03 0.10 -11.88
N GLY A 160 -5.71 0.21 -12.04
CA GLY A 160 -5.02 1.46 -12.39
C GLY A 160 -5.11 1.85 -13.86
N ASP A 161 -5.43 0.91 -14.75
CA ASP A 161 -5.37 1.13 -16.20
C ASP A 161 -6.58 1.94 -16.69
N LYS A 162 -7.72 1.79 -16.00
CA LYS A 162 -8.93 2.55 -16.30
C LYS A 162 -8.85 3.95 -15.70
N PRO A 163 -8.87 5.03 -16.51
CA PRO A 163 -8.87 6.39 -15.98
C PRO A 163 -10.21 6.69 -15.29
N PHE A 164 -10.18 7.63 -14.33
CA PHE A 164 -11.40 8.02 -13.61
C PHE A 164 -12.44 8.68 -14.51
N THR A 165 -12.09 9.30 -15.64
CA THR A 165 -12.97 10.02 -16.61
C THR A 165 -13.79 11.20 -16.07
N LYS A 166 -14.31 11.15 -14.84
CA LYS A 166 -15.16 12.18 -14.22
C LYS A 166 -14.75 12.44 -12.77
N ALA A 167 -14.90 13.69 -12.31
CA ALA A 167 -14.60 14.07 -10.93
C ALA A 167 -15.49 13.34 -9.90
N GLY A 168 -16.76 13.10 -10.22
CA GLY A 168 -17.69 12.37 -9.34
C GLY A 168 -17.23 10.94 -9.02
N LYS A 169 -16.68 10.22 -10.01
CA LYS A 169 -16.10 8.88 -9.78
C LYS A 169 -14.91 8.94 -8.82
N LYS A 170 -14.07 9.98 -8.94
CA LYS A 170 -12.97 10.23 -8.00
C LYS A 170 -13.48 10.56 -6.60
N TYR A 171 -14.53 11.38 -6.48
CA TYR A 171 -15.17 11.67 -5.19
C TYR A 171 -15.63 10.39 -4.47
N HIS A 172 -16.40 9.53 -5.16
CA HIS A 172 -16.88 8.29 -4.55
C HIS A 172 -15.74 7.32 -4.20
N ALA A 173 -14.72 7.21 -5.05
CA ALA A 173 -13.57 6.36 -4.78
C ALA A 173 -12.78 6.82 -3.54
N PHE A 174 -12.58 8.14 -3.37
CA PHE A 174 -11.80 8.70 -2.27
C PHE A 174 -12.59 8.81 -0.97
N ARG A 175 -13.94 8.71 -0.98
CA ARG A 175 -14.78 8.73 0.23
C ARG A 175 -14.43 7.63 1.24
N SER A 176 -13.87 6.52 0.78
CA SER A 176 -13.45 5.38 1.62
C SER A 176 -11.98 5.43 2.03
N PHE A 177 -11.24 6.47 1.63
CA PHE A 177 -9.83 6.68 1.98
C PHE A 177 -9.65 7.93 2.84
N SER A 178 -8.57 7.94 3.64
CA SER A 178 -8.15 9.09 4.46
C SER A 178 -7.43 10.18 3.64
N LYS A 179 -7.95 10.49 2.45
CA LYS A 179 -7.35 11.45 1.52
C LYS A 179 -8.40 12.31 0.86
N ALA A 180 -8.11 13.61 0.74
CA ALA A 180 -8.92 14.54 -0.02
C ALA A 180 -9.04 14.08 -1.49
N TYR A 181 -10.25 14.14 -2.04
CA TYR A 181 -10.52 13.74 -3.43
C TYR A 181 -9.97 14.77 -4.45
N PHE A 182 -9.74 16.01 -4.02
CA PHE A 182 -9.15 17.08 -4.81
C PHE A 182 -8.04 17.76 -4.01
N ASP A 183 -7.11 18.37 -4.74
CA ASP A 183 -6.01 19.13 -4.17
C ASP A 183 -5.98 20.51 -4.84
N VAL A 184 -6.05 21.58 -4.04
CA VAL A 184 -5.87 22.95 -4.53
C VAL A 184 -4.39 23.25 -4.69
N ARG A 185 -3.97 23.61 -5.91
CA ARG A 185 -2.57 23.98 -6.22
C ARG A 185 -2.10 25.08 -5.27
N GLY A 186 -0.89 24.96 -4.73
CA GLY A 186 -0.34 25.94 -3.78
C GLY A 186 -0.21 27.35 -4.34
N VAL A 187 -0.02 27.48 -5.65
CA VAL A 187 0.09 28.75 -6.39
C VAL A 187 -1.26 29.46 -6.52
N ALA A 188 -2.37 28.72 -6.49
CA ALA A 188 -3.71 29.29 -6.56
C ALA A 188 -4.22 29.77 -5.18
N LYS A 189 -3.35 29.81 -4.16
CA LYS A 189 -3.68 30.21 -2.80
C LYS A 189 -3.11 31.59 -2.48
N ASN A 190 -3.61 32.21 -1.43
CA ASN A 190 -3.05 33.45 -0.90
C ASN A 190 -1.68 33.20 -0.23
N PRO A 191 -0.81 34.23 -0.08
CA PRO A 191 0.47 34.10 0.61
C PRO A 191 0.32 33.58 2.05
N VAL A 192 -0.79 33.93 2.70
CA VAL A 192 -1.13 33.49 4.06
C VAL A 192 -1.40 31.98 4.14
N ASP A 193 -1.85 31.36 3.05
CA ASP A 193 -2.32 29.97 3.03
C ASP A 193 -1.29 28.99 2.44
N HIS A 194 -0.28 29.47 1.71
CA HIS A 194 0.76 28.63 1.15
C HIS A 194 2.05 29.41 0.81
N PRO A 195 3.25 28.82 0.99
CA PRO A 195 4.51 29.48 0.63
C PRO A 195 4.75 29.71 -0.87
N HIS A 196 3.85 29.22 -1.73
CA HIS A 196 3.87 29.45 -3.18
C HIS A 196 2.70 30.34 -3.62
N GLY A 197 1.87 30.76 -2.67
CA GLY A 197 0.68 31.55 -2.94
C GLY A 197 1.01 33.04 -3.03
N GLY A 198 0.12 33.78 -3.69
CA GLY A 198 0.24 35.24 -3.88
C GLY A 198 0.76 35.68 -5.23
N GLY A 199 1.07 36.98 -5.31
CA GLY A 199 1.48 37.66 -6.54
C GLY A 199 0.29 38.07 -7.42
N SER A 200 0.57 38.95 -8.39
CA SER A 200 -0.41 39.35 -9.42
C SER A 200 -0.67 38.22 -10.43
N HIS A 201 0.37 37.42 -10.72
CA HIS A 201 0.28 36.25 -11.59
C HIS A 201 0.59 34.96 -10.84
N GLN A 202 -0.06 33.86 -11.23
CA GLN A 202 0.15 32.53 -10.65
C GLN A 202 1.53 31.97 -11.01
N HIS A 203 2.49 32.08 -10.10
CA HIS A 203 3.82 31.46 -10.22
C HIS A 203 4.38 31.12 -8.84
N VAL A 204 5.44 30.31 -8.77
CA VAL A 204 6.04 29.88 -7.48
C VAL A 204 6.87 30.99 -6.82
N GLY A 205 7.45 31.90 -7.62
CA GLY A 205 8.25 33.05 -7.15
C GLY A 205 9.62 32.69 -6.54
N ARG A 206 9.93 31.40 -6.37
CA ARG A 206 11.19 30.90 -5.80
C ARG A 206 11.48 29.46 -6.23
N PRO A 207 12.70 28.92 -6.01
CA PRO A 207 12.98 27.52 -6.26
C PRO A 207 12.02 26.60 -5.49
N SER A 208 11.36 25.70 -6.21
CA SER A 208 10.44 24.72 -5.61
C SER A 208 11.14 23.53 -4.95
N THR A 209 12.47 23.46 -5.09
CA THR A 209 13.33 22.44 -4.47
C THR A 209 13.59 22.83 -3.02
N VAL A 210 13.24 21.95 -2.10
CA VAL A 210 13.40 22.20 -0.66
C VAL A 210 14.27 21.13 -0.01
N GLY A 211 15.18 21.58 0.86
CA GLY A 211 16.10 20.73 1.62
C GLY A 211 15.38 19.77 2.59
N TYR A 212 16.08 18.71 2.98
CA TYR A 212 15.52 17.71 3.88
C TYR A 212 15.21 18.29 5.26
N ASP A 213 16.01 19.24 5.75
CA ASP A 213 15.86 19.80 7.10
C ASP A 213 14.87 20.97 7.18
N ALA A 214 14.17 21.28 6.09
CA ALA A 214 13.20 22.37 6.09
C ALA A 214 12.07 22.10 7.09
N PRO A 215 11.66 23.12 7.88
CA PRO A 215 10.64 22.94 8.92
C PRO A 215 9.26 22.64 8.31
N PRO A 216 8.37 21.98 9.08
CA PRO A 216 6.96 21.84 8.71
C PRO A 216 6.35 23.21 8.39
N GLY A 217 5.66 23.33 7.26
CA GLY A 217 5.14 24.61 6.75
C GLY A 217 6.04 25.28 5.70
N ARG A 218 7.37 25.06 5.73
CA ARG A 218 8.28 25.47 4.65
C ARG A 218 8.57 24.33 3.66
N LYS A 219 8.51 23.08 4.14
CA LYS A 219 8.70 21.85 3.35
C LYS A 219 7.54 21.58 2.38
N VAL A 220 7.54 22.30 1.25
CA VAL A 220 6.55 22.22 0.16
C VAL A 220 7.24 22.14 -1.21
N GLY A 221 6.54 21.66 -2.24
CA GLY A 221 7.12 21.52 -3.59
C GLY A 221 7.89 20.21 -3.77
N ARG A 222 9.05 20.26 -4.41
CA ARG A 222 9.91 19.10 -4.66
C ARG A 222 10.80 18.86 -3.44
N LEU A 223 10.48 17.81 -2.68
CA LEU A 223 11.17 17.47 -1.44
C LEU A 223 12.44 16.69 -1.73
N SER A 224 13.60 17.28 -1.43
CA SER A 224 14.93 16.66 -1.54
C SER A 224 15.13 15.83 -2.82
N PRO A 225 14.83 16.37 -4.02
CA PRO A 225 14.95 15.64 -5.26
C PRO A 225 16.42 15.27 -5.52
N LYS A 226 16.66 14.01 -5.90
CA LYS A 226 17.98 13.64 -6.40
C LYS A 226 18.23 14.30 -7.75
N PRO A 227 19.41 14.90 -7.99
CA PRO A 227 19.76 15.48 -9.29
C PRO A 227 19.60 14.47 -10.43
N LYS A 228 19.06 14.92 -11.58
CA LYS A 228 18.78 14.08 -12.76
C LYS A 228 20.01 13.28 -13.22
N ARG A 229 21.20 13.92 -13.22
CA ARG A 229 22.50 13.30 -13.56
C ARG A 229 22.82 12.06 -12.71
N ILE A 230 22.46 12.06 -11.42
CA ILE A 230 22.70 10.93 -10.52
C ILE A 230 21.73 9.79 -10.82
N ARG A 231 20.49 10.10 -11.22
CA ARG A 231 19.49 9.10 -11.59
C ARG A 231 19.88 8.36 -12.88
N GLU A 232 20.32 9.09 -13.89
CA GLU A 232 20.76 8.51 -15.17
C GLU A 232 22.00 7.61 -15.01
N ARG A 233 22.98 8.02 -14.19
CA ARG A 233 24.18 7.22 -13.89
C ARG A 233 23.87 5.91 -13.15
N LYS A 234 22.78 5.85 -12.37
CA LYS A 234 22.30 4.63 -11.70
C LYS A 234 21.49 3.70 -12.59
N GLN A 235 20.93 4.19 -13.70
CA GLN A 235 20.19 3.35 -14.65
C GLN A 235 21.09 2.71 -15.72
N ARG A 236 22.28 3.26 -15.93
CA ARG A 236 23.32 2.71 -16.83
C ARG A 236 24.23 1.68 -16.16
N ARG A 237 24.06 1.44 -14.86
CA ARG A 237 24.78 0.46 -14.05
C ARG A 237 23.78 -0.58 -13.57
#